data_AF-A0A2N1WEM3-F1
#
_entry.id   AF-A0A2N1WEM3-F1
#
_cell.length_a   1.000
_cell.length_b   1.000
_cell.length_c   1.000
_cell.angle_alpha   90.00
_cell.angle_beta   90.00
_cell.angle_gamma   90.00
#
_symmetry.space_group_name_H-M   'P 1'
#
loop_
_entity.id
_entity.type
_entity.pdbx_description
1 polymer ?
#
loop_
_entity_poly.entity_id
_entity_poly.type
_entity_poly.pdbx_seq_one_letter_code
_entity_poly.pdbx_strand_id
1 'polypeptide(L)'
;MPGGHYMATATLEEYLEAIYKLSEKGAVRPTQIASALEVSGPTVTATLHRLVSAGFIKRDGGDVPRITPPRVGVGFDTGWNNFALSLDYQRVFKQTRAAELEDSTSGFDLLGFDLSWKPDFWPEARFFLRGRNLLDEDGRRHQSFFRDEAPIIGRAISGGLRFDWGA
;
A
#
# COMPACT_ATOMS: atom_id res chain seq x y z
N MET A 1 -16.74 43.05 -8.68
CA MET A 1 -17.11 41.64 -8.91
C MET A 1 -18.11 41.61 -10.06
N PRO A 2 -18.12 40.63 -10.99
CA PRO A 2 -17.74 39.23 -10.74
C PRO A 2 -16.89 38.55 -11.84
N GLY A 3 -16.27 37.42 -11.49
CA GLY A 3 -15.59 36.52 -12.43
C GLY A 3 -14.82 35.43 -11.68
N GLY A 4 -15.54 34.45 -11.13
CA GLY A 4 -14.93 33.30 -10.48
C GLY A 4 -14.20 32.43 -11.50
N HIS A 5 -12.87 32.44 -11.45
CA HIS A 5 -12.06 31.50 -12.22
C HIS A 5 -12.09 30.14 -11.52
N TYR A 6 -12.80 29.20 -12.14
CA TYR A 6 -12.72 27.78 -11.83
C TYR A 6 -11.24 27.35 -11.85
N MET A 7 -10.79 26.72 -10.77
CA MET A 7 -9.48 26.06 -10.66
C MET A 7 -9.41 24.89 -11.65
N ALA A 8 -9.04 25.18 -12.89
CA ALA A 8 -8.85 24.18 -13.94
C ALA A 8 -7.59 23.37 -13.63
N THR A 9 -7.71 22.05 -13.67
CA THR A 9 -6.53 21.18 -13.66
C THR A 9 -5.74 21.48 -14.92
N ALA A 10 -4.55 22.07 -14.79
CA ALA A 10 -3.68 22.35 -15.93
C ALA A 10 -3.43 21.08 -16.76
N THR A 11 -3.42 21.24 -18.07
CA THR A 11 -3.26 20.19 -19.08
C THR A 11 -1.85 19.61 -19.06
N LEU A 12 -1.68 18.44 -19.68
CA LEU A 12 -0.38 17.80 -19.86
C LEU A 12 0.64 18.74 -20.53
N GLU A 13 0.21 19.46 -21.57
CA GLU A 13 1.06 20.36 -22.36
C GLU A 13 1.55 21.54 -21.51
N GLU A 14 0.67 22.13 -20.72
CA GLU A 14 1.01 23.24 -19.81
C GLU A 14 2.03 22.81 -18.74
N TYR A 15 1.91 21.57 -18.22
CA TYR A 15 2.91 21.02 -17.30
C TYR A 15 4.27 20.83 -17.97
N LEU A 16 4.31 20.29 -19.18
CA LEU A 16 5.57 20.08 -19.91
C LEU A 16 6.23 21.40 -20.29
N GLU A 17 5.44 22.39 -20.73
CA GLU A 17 5.93 23.73 -21.06
C GLU A 17 6.50 24.44 -19.81
N ALA A 18 5.81 24.37 -18.68
CA ALA A 18 6.29 24.95 -17.42
C ALA A 18 7.59 24.28 -16.96
N ILE A 19 7.68 22.95 -17.04
CA ILE A 19 8.89 22.20 -16.69
C ILE A 19 10.04 22.58 -17.62
N TYR A 20 9.81 22.63 -18.94
CA TYR A 20 10.82 23.00 -19.93
C TYR A 20 11.39 24.40 -19.66
N LYS A 21 10.51 25.41 -19.53
CA LYS A 21 10.92 26.80 -19.26
C LYS A 21 11.67 26.95 -17.94
N LEU A 22 11.23 26.26 -16.89
CA LEU A 22 11.91 26.30 -15.60
C LEU A 22 13.27 25.58 -15.65
N SER A 23 13.40 24.54 -16.48
CA SER A 23 14.61 23.73 -16.59
C SER A 23 15.79 24.45 -17.27
N GLU A 24 15.51 25.50 -18.06
CA GLU A 24 16.57 26.35 -18.65
C GLU A 24 17.49 26.97 -17.59
N LYS A 25 17.00 27.10 -16.35
CA LYS A 25 17.73 27.66 -15.21
C LYS A 25 18.34 26.60 -14.29
N GLY A 26 18.26 25.32 -14.66
CA GLY A 26 18.71 24.17 -13.88
C GLY A 26 17.58 23.31 -13.31
N ALA A 27 17.88 22.51 -12.29
CA ALA A 27 16.93 21.55 -11.73
C ALA A 27 15.65 22.23 -11.21
N VAL A 28 14.48 21.70 -11.62
CA VAL A 28 13.17 22.27 -11.30
C VAL A 28 12.57 21.61 -10.07
N ARG A 29 12.17 22.40 -9.08
CA ARG A 29 11.48 21.93 -7.87
C ARG A 29 9.95 21.91 -8.06
N PRO A 30 9.22 20.95 -7.48
CA PRO A 30 7.75 20.89 -7.56
C PRO A 30 7.04 22.17 -7.11
N THR A 31 7.60 22.88 -6.13
CA THR A 31 7.05 24.16 -5.65
C THR A 31 7.10 25.25 -6.72
N GLN A 32 8.12 25.27 -7.57
CA GLN A 32 8.25 26.24 -8.66
C GLN A 32 7.19 25.98 -9.74
N ILE A 33 6.87 24.72 -10.00
CA ILE A 33 5.82 24.31 -10.94
C ILE A 33 4.44 24.67 -10.38
N ALA A 34 4.21 24.41 -9.09
CA ALA A 34 2.96 24.77 -8.42
C ALA A 34 2.68 26.28 -8.50
N SER A 35 3.70 27.10 -8.24
CA SER A 35 3.60 28.54 -8.38
C SER A 35 3.42 29.00 -9.82
N ALA A 36 4.10 28.37 -10.79
CA ALA A 36 4.02 28.75 -12.20
C ALA A 36 2.66 28.44 -12.85
N LEU A 37 2.00 27.37 -12.39
CA LEU A 37 0.72 26.90 -12.92
C LEU A 37 -0.48 27.27 -12.02
N GLU A 38 -0.25 28.00 -10.92
CA GLU A 38 -1.26 28.36 -9.92
C GLU A 38 -2.10 27.17 -9.41
N VAL A 39 -1.45 26.00 -9.27
CA VAL A 39 -2.08 24.75 -8.81
C VAL A 39 -1.52 24.32 -7.45
N SER A 40 -2.25 23.46 -6.75
CA SER A 40 -1.81 22.93 -5.47
C SER A 40 -0.57 22.05 -5.61
N GLY A 41 0.34 22.10 -4.63
CA GLY A 41 1.51 21.20 -4.55
C GLY A 41 1.16 19.71 -4.64
N PRO A 42 0.08 19.23 -3.99
CA PRO A 42 -0.41 17.86 -4.19
C PRO A 42 -0.78 17.54 -5.65
N THR A 43 -1.46 18.45 -6.36
CA THR A 43 -1.82 18.28 -7.79
C THR A 43 -0.57 18.14 -8.65
N VAL A 44 0.44 18.98 -8.41
CA VAL A 44 1.73 18.92 -9.11
C VAL A 44 2.44 17.61 -8.84
N THR A 45 2.48 17.17 -7.59
CA THR A 45 3.14 15.92 -7.20
C THR A 45 2.51 14.72 -7.91
N ALA A 46 1.18 14.62 -7.90
CA ALA A 46 0.45 13.56 -8.60
C ALA A 46 0.70 13.58 -10.13
N THR A 47 0.77 14.77 -10.73
CA THR A 47 1.04 14.90 -12.17
C THR A 47 2.49 14.57 -12.52
N LEU A 48 3.47 15.05 -11.76
CA LEU A 48 4.88 14.72 -11.98
C LEU A 48 5.13 13.21 -11.91
N HIS A 49 4.47 12.48 -11.00
CA HIS A 49 4.53 11.02 -10.97
C HIS A 49 4.05 10.38 -12.26
N ARG A 50 2.95 10.89 -12.85
CA ARG A 50 2.43 10.41 -14.12
C ARG A 50 3.39 10.69 -15.28
N LEU A 51 4.00 11.87 -15.31
CA LEU A 51 4.95 12.27 -16.36
C LEU A 51 6.24 11.45 -16.32
N VAL A 52 6.77 11.18 -15.11
CA VAL A 52 7.92 10.29 -14.93
C VAL A 52 7.55 8.86 -15.37
N SER A 53 6.38 8.35 -14.96
CA SER A 53 5.93 7.00 -15.32
C SER A 53 5.70 6.82 -16.82
N ALA A 54 5.26 7.88 -17.50
CA ALA A 54 5.09 7.90 -18.96
C ALA A 54 6.38 8.23 -19.73
N GLY A 55 7.49 8.50 -19.04
CA GLY A 55 8.80 8.77 -19.64
C GLY A 55 8.97 10.16 -20.24
N PHE A 56 8.08 11.12 -19.95
CA PHE A 56 8.16 12.49 -20.48
C PHE A 56 9.21 13.35 -19.77
N ILE A 57 9.49 13.08 -18.50
CA ILE A 57 10.48 13.82 -17.70
C ILE A 57 11.32 12.86 -16.86
N LYS A 58 12.55 13.26 -16.54
CA LYS A 58 13.45 12.54 -15.64
C LYS A 58 13.63 13.34 -14.35
N ARG A 59 13.72 12.65 -13.21
CA ARG A 59 13.97 13.26 -11.91
C ARG A 59 15.37 12.89 -11.46
N ASP A 60 16.29 13.86 -11.48
CA ASP A 60 17.60 13.69 -10.85
C ASP A 60 17.38 13.71 -9.32
N GLY A 61 17.66 12.58 -8.67
CA GLY A 61 17.45 12.41 -7.23
C GLY A 61 16.46 11.32 -6.81
N GLY A 62 16.40 10.20 -7.54
CA GLY A 62 15.80 8.95 -7.07
C GLY A 62 14.27 8.92 -7.09
N ASP A 63 13.74 7.83 -7.61
CA ASP A 63 12.30 7.55 -7.65
C ASP A 63 11.66 7.58 -6.26
N VAL A 64 10.58 8.35 -6.11
CA VAL A 64 9.48 8.03 -5.20
C VAL A 64 8.22 8.53 -5.90
N PRO A 65 7.23 7.67 -6.20
CA PRO A 65 6.22 7.23 -5.23
C PRO A 65 6.26 5.73 -5.01
N ARG A 66 6.08 5.34 -3.75
CA ARG A 66 6.10 3.95 -3.27
C ARG A 66 5.00 3.13 -3.93
N ILE A 67 5.39 2.27 -4.86
CA ILE A 67 4.52 1.20 -5.36
C ILE A 67 4.44 0.15 -4.26
N THR A 68 3.23 -0.30 -3.91
CA THR A 68 3.07 -1.42 -2.97
C THR A 68 3.80 -2.65 -3.53
N PRO A 69 4.66 -3.34 -2.75
CA PRO A 69 5.34 -4.54 -3.23
C PRO A 69 4.34 -5.52 -3.83
N PRO A 70 4.62 -6.08 -5.01
CA PRO A 70 3.73 -7.07 -5.61
C PRO A 70 3.55 -8.23 -4.64
N ARG A 71 2.33 -8.76 -4.58
CA ARG A 71 1.97 -9.88 -3.73
C ARG A 71 1.07 -10.85 -4.48
N VAL A 72 1.24 -12.13 -4.20
CA VAL A 72 0.37 -13.20 -4.67
C VAL A 72 0.00 -14.07 -3.48
N GLY A 73 -1.23 -14.58 -3.47
CA GLY A 73 -1.68 -15.47 -2.42
C GLY A 73 -2.61 -16.56 -2.94
N VAL A 74 -2.69 -17.64 -2.18
CA VAL A 74 -3.62 -18.75 -2.38
C VAL A 74 -4.35 -19.00 -1.08
N GLY A 75 -5.65 -19.24 -1.18
CA GLY A 75 -6.51 -19.59 -0.06
C GLY A 75 -7.14 -20.95 -0.28
N PHE A 76 -7.40 -21.68 0.81
CA PHE A 76 -8.17 -22.91 0.81
C PHE A 76 -9.19 -22.88 1.94
N ASP A 77 -10.45 -23.07 1.60
CA ASP A 77 -11.57 -23.07 2.53
C ASP A 77 -12.28 -24.42 2.49
N THR A 78 -12.52 -25.01 3.66
CA THR A 78 -13.28 -26.24 3.80
C THR A 78 -14.18 -26.20 5.02
N GLY A 79 -15.33 -26.86 4.91
CA GLY A 79 -16.27 -27.05 6.01
C GLY A 79 -16.57 -28.53 6.19
N TRP A 80 -16.59 -29.00 7.42
CA TRP A 80 -17.05 -30.35 7.75
C TRP A 80 -17.90 -30.33 9.01
N ASN A 81 -19.17 -30.74 8.86
CA ASN A 81 -20.17 -30.67 9.92
C ASN A 81 -20.27 -29.24 10.50
N ASN A 82 -19.95 -29.09 11.78
CA ASN A 82 -19.94 -27.84 12.51
C ASN A 82 -18.57 -27.15 12.55
N PHE A 83 -17.59 -27.64 11.78
CA PHE A 83 -16.27 -27.03 11.64
C PHE A 83 -16.14 -26.29 10.31
N ALA A 84 -15.43 -25.17 10.35
CA ALA A 84 -14.92 -24.49 9.16
C ALA A 84 -13.45 -24.17 9.35
N LEU A 85 -12.64 -24.48 8.33
CA LEU A 85 -11.21 -24.23 8.29
C LEU A 85 -10.88 -23.43 7.03
N SER A 86 -10.16 -22.33 7.21
CA SER A 86 -9.53 -21.57 6.15
C SER A 86 -8.01 -21.60 6.34
N LEU A 87 -7.27 -21.78 5.25
CA LEU A 87 -5.82 -21.66 5.19
C LEU A 87 -5.47 -20.59 4.16
N ASP A 88 -4.51 -19.72 4.49
CA ASP A 88 -4.04 -18.69 3.58
C ASP A 88 -2.51 -18.69 3.50
N TYR A 89 -1.98 -18.62 2.28
CA TYR A 89 -0.56 -18.40 2.02
C TYR A 89 -0.40 -17.18 1.11
N GLN A 90 0.56 -16.31 1.43
CA GLN A 90 0.85 -15.10 0.66
C GLN A 90 2.35 -14.88 0.53
N ARG A 91 2.85 -14.80 -0.71
CA ARG A 91 4.21 -14.33 -1.03
C ARG A 91 4.18 -12.83 -1.28
N VAL A 92 4.99 -12.09 -0.53
CA VAL A 92 5.30 -10.68 -0.80
C VAL A 92 6.64 -10.63 -1.52
N PHE A 93 6.66 -10.12 -2.75
CA PHE A 93 7.89 -10.04 -3.54
C PHE A 93 8.72 -8.80 -3.18
N LYS A 94 10.03 -8.91 -3.35
CA LYS A 94 10.96 -7.79 -3.24
C LYS A 94 10.62 -6.73 -4.31
N GLN A 95 10.66 -5.47 -3.92
CA GLN A 95 10.56 -4.35 -4.88
C GLN A 95 11.95 -4.09 -5.50
N THR A 96 12.05 -4.18 -6.82
CA THR A 96 13.29 -3.94 -7.59
C THR A 96 13.42 -2.51 -8.14
N ARG A 97 12.50 -1.61 -7.80
CA ARG A 97 12.62 -0.16 -8.07
C ARG A 97 12.91 0.60 -6.78
N ALA A 98 13.99 0.22 -6.10
CA ALA A 98 14.61 1.01 -5.05
C ALA A 98 15.95 1.48 -5.62
N ALA A 99 16.25 2.77 -5.46
CA ALA A 99 17.49 3.40 -5.89
C ALA A 99 18.71 2.59 -5.41
N GLU A 100 19.84 2.73 -6.10
CA GLU A 100 21.10 1.96 -5.96
C GLU A 100 21.74 1.93 -4.54
N LEU A 101 21.07 2.36 -3.48
CA LEU A 101 21.63 2.52 -2.14
C LEU A 101 20.71 2.12 -0.96
N GLU A 102 19.59 1.42 -1.15
CA GLU A 102 18.81 0.88 -0.01
C GLU A 102 18.92 -0.64 0.09
N ASP A 103 19.34 -1.10 1.28
CA ASP A 103 19.43 -2.50 1.69
C ASP A 103 18.16 -3.25 1.28
N SER A 104 18.35 -4.31 0.51
CA SER A 104 17.23 -5.03 -0.04
C SER A 104 16.42 -5.74 1.03
N THR A 105 15.25 -5.21 1.39
CA THR A 105 14.26 -6.01 2.12
C THR A 105 13.91 -7.20 1.25
N SER A 106 14.31 -8.40 1.65
CA SER A 106 13.97 -9.64 0.97
C SER A 106 12.45 -9.82 0.95
N GLY A 107 11.92 -10.41 -0.12
CA GLY A 107 10.54 -10.87 -0.12
C GLY A 107 10.33 -11.91 0.99
N PHE A 108 9.13 -11.97 1.53
CA PHE A 108 8.78 -12.84 2.67
C PHE A 108 7.44 -13.53 2.44
N ASP A 109 7.20 -14.58 3.21
CA ASP A 109 6.06 -15.49 3.08
C ASP A 109 5.17 -15.48 4.32
N LEU A 110 3.88 -15.29 4.13
CA LEU A 110 2.92 -15.37 5.23
C LEU A 110 2.09 -16.63 5.08
N LEU A 111 1.96 -17.36 6.18
CA LEU A 111 1.03 -18.48 6.32
C LEU A 111 0.07 -18.19 7.47
N GLY A 112 -1.21 -18.47 7.28
CA GLY A 112 -2.27 -18.28 8.26
C GLY A 112 -3.29 -19.41 8.22
N PHE A 113 -4.05 -19.51 9.32
CA PHE A 113 -5.26 -20.30 9.36
C PHE A 113 -6.36 -19.62 10.18
N ASP A 114 -7.60 -19.96 9.88
CA ASP A 114 -8.78 -19.69 10.70
C ASP A 114 -9.57 -20.98 10.87
N LEU A 115 -9.68 -21.47 12.09
CA LEU A 115 -10.52 -22.61 12.45
C LEU A 115 -11.69 -22.10 13.28
N SER A 116 -12.89 -22.53 12.95
CA SER A 116 -14.07 -22.26 13.78
C SER A 116 -14.92 -23.51 13.97
N TRP A 117 -15.59 -23.55 15.12
CA TRP A 117 -16.49 -24.63 15.49
C TRP A 117 -17.77 -24.07 16.11
N LYS A 118 -18.91 -24.55 15.62
CA LYS A 118 -20.25 -24.18 16.10
C LYS A 118 -20.98 -25.40 16.65
N PRO A 119 -20.85 -25.72 17.95
CA PRO A 119 -21.50 -26.91 18.53
C PRO A 119 -23.01 -26.92 18.33
N ASP A 120 -23.56 -28.09 17.98
CA ASP A 120 -25.00 -28.25 17.77
C ASP A 120 -25.80 -28.11 19.08
N PHE A 121 -25.17 -28.44 20.21
CA PHE A 121 -25.76 -28.29 21.55
C PHE A 121 -25.75 -26.84 22.06
N TRP A 122 -25.07 -25.91 21.38
CA TRP A 122 -25.02 -24.51 21.76
C TRP A 122 -24.97 -23.60 20.51
N PRO A 123 -26.08 -23.48 19.77
CA PRO A 123 -26.12 -22.83 18.46
C PRO A 123 -25.72 -21.34 18.45
N GLU A 124 -25.82 -20.66 19.59
CA GLU A 124 -25.44 -19.25 19.78
C GLU A 124 -23.93 -19.08 19.97
N ALA A 125 -23.21 -20.15 20.28
CA ALA A 125 -21.78 -20.15 20.54
C ALA A 125 -20.97 -20.50 19.29
N ARG A 126 -19.88 -19.76 19.07
CA ARG A 126 -18.85 -20.10 18.09
C ARG A 126 -17.48 -20.00 18.73
N PHE A 127 -16.76 -21.12 18.74
CA PHE A 127 -15.35 -21.16 19.11
C PHE A 127 -14.52 -20.87 17.87
N PHE A 128 -13.44 -20.12 18.04
CA PHE A 128 -12.49 -19.88 16.95
C PHE A 128 -11.05 -19.96 17.44
N LEU A 129 -10.18 -20.37 16.54
CA LEU A 129 -8.74 -20.34 16.67
C LEU A 129 -8.15 -19.78 15.37
N ARG A 130 -7.19 -18.87 15.51
CA ARG A 130 -6.61 -18.11 14.42
C ARG A 130 -5.10 -18.12 14.52
N GLY A 131 -4.43 -18.54 13.46
CA GLY A 131 -2.99 -18.42 13.28
C GLY A 131 -2.66 -17.31 12.27
N ARG A 132 -1.67 -16.47 12.59
CA ARG A 132 -1.14 -15.42 11.71
C ARG A 132 0.37 -15.46 11.72
N ASN A 133 0.97 -15.19 10.56
CA ASN A 133 2.42 -15.23 10.34
C ASN A 133 3.04 -16.52 10.92
N LEU A 134 2.49 -17.67 10.55
CA LEU A 134 2.88 -18.97 11.09
C LEU A 134 4.30 -19.38 10.70
N LEU A 135 4.89 -18.70 9.72
CA LEU A 135 6.29 -18.85 9.33
C LEU A 135 7.23 -17.93 10.12
N ASP A 136 6.68 -16.97 10.88
CA ASP A 136 7.43 -16.05 11.75
C ASP A 136 8.42 -15.18 10.98
N GLU A 137 7.94 -14.70 9.84
CA GLU A 137 8.71 -13.77 9.01
C GLU A 137 8.76 -12.40 9.67
N ASP A 138 9.94 -11.77 9.61
CA ASP A 138 10.17 -10.40 10.04
C ASP A 138 10.16 -9.47 8.81
N GLY A 139 8.96 -9.10 8.36
CA GLY A 139 8.74 -8.17 7.25
C GLY A 139 8.51 -6.74 7.72
N ARG A 140 9.03 -5.74 6.99
CA ARG A 140 8.74 -4.32 7.22
C ARG A 140 7.68 -3.82 6.25
N ARG A 141 6.58 -3.22 6.73
CA ARG A 141 5.64 -2.50 5.86
C ARG A 141 6.19 -1.09 5.62
N HIS A 142 6.54 -0.77 4.37
CA HIS A 142 7.06 0.55 3.98
C HIS A 142 5.98 1.65 4.01
N GLN A 143 5.42 1.96 5.18
CA GLN A 143 4.47 3.04 5.43
C GLN A 143 5.04 3.95 6.52
N SER A 144 6.05 4.77 6.22
CA SER A 144 5.96 6.24 6.41
C SER A 144 7.37 6.81 6.24
N PHE A 145 7.50 8.09 5.89
CA PHE A 145 8.78 8.82 5.80
C PHE A 145 9.15 9.52 7.13
N PHE A 146 8.27 9.50 8.13
CA PHE A 146 8.59 9.87 9.49
C PHE A 146 7.79 8.96 10.42
N ARG A 147 8.47 8.38 11.41
CA ARG A 147 7.93 7.55 12.49
C ARG A 147 7.78 6.06 12.14
N ASP A 148 8.62 5.29 12.82
CA ASP A 148 8.51 3.88 13.19
C ASP A 148 8.19 2.90 12.06
N GLU A 149 9.23 2.14 11.68
CA GLU A 149 9.09 0.83 11.06
C GLU A 149 8.11 0.02 11.92
N ALA A 150 6.87 -0.10 11.50
CA ALA A 150 5.95 -1.05 12.11
C ALA A 150 6.31 -2.43 11.57
N PRO A 151 7.02 -3.28 12.34
CA PRO A 151 7.21 -4.66 11.94
C PRO A 151 5.84 -5.29 11.72
N ILE A 152 5.74 -6.22 10.76
CA ILE A 152 4.60 -7.13 10.78
C ILE A 152 4.61 -7.84 12.13
N ILE A 153 3.42 -8.04 12.69
CA ILE A 153 3.30 -8.83 13.92
C ILE A 153 3.92 -10.19 13.63
N GLY A 154 4.85 -10.61 14.49
CA GLY A 154 5.46 -11.94 14.44
C GLY A 154 4.43 -13.05 14.57
N ARG A 155 4.88 -14.29 14.76
CA ARG A 155 3.95 -15.42 14.90
C ARG A 155 2.92 -15.19 16.00
N ALA A 156 1.65 -15.21 15.63
CA ALA A 156 0.55 -14.98 16.55
C ALA A 156 -0.51 -16.06 16.43
N ILE A 157 -0.93 -16.59 17.58
CA ILE A 157 -2.07 -17.49 17.71
C ILE A 157 -3.05 -16.85 18.67
N SER A 158 -4.30 -16.70 18.25
CA SER A 158 -5.38 -16.16 19.07
C SER A 158 -6.61 -17.04 18.95
N GLY A 159 -7.42 -17.09 19.99
CA GLY A 159 -8.66 -17.84 19.98
C GLY A 159 -9.67 -17.19 20.92
N GLY A 160 -10.91 -17.61 20.78
CA GLY A 160 -11.98 -17.06 21.60
C GLY A 160 -13.32 -17.70 21.34
N LEU A 161 -14.29 -17.18 22.07
CA LEU A 161 -15.69 -17.55 22.00
C LEU A 161 -16.48 -16.33 21.56
N ARG A 162 -17.25 -16.49 20.49
CA ARG A 162 -18.24 -15.51 20.07
C ARG A 162 -19.62 -16.01 20.44
N PHE A 163 -20.42 -15.13 21.01
CA PHE A 163 -21.83 -15.36 21.25
C PHE A 163 -22.66 -14.43 20.38
N ASP A 164 -23.53 -15.01 19.57
CA ASP A 164 -24.50 -14.27 18.78
C ASP A 164 -25.85 -14.32 19.50
N TRP A 165 -26.11 -13.32 20.33
CA TRP A 165 -27.42 -13.11 20.95
C TRP A 165 -28.28 -12.30 19.97
N GLY A 166 -29.26 -12.93 19.34
CA GLY A 166 -30.21 -12.23 18.48
C GLY A 166 -31.04 -11.22 19.27
N ALA A 167 -31.32 -10.07 18.66
CA ALA A 167 -32.39 -9.15 19.04
C ALA A 167 -33.66 -9.48 18.25
#